data_AF-W7ISI9-F1
#
_entry.id   AF-W7ISI9-F1
#
_cell.length_a   1.000
_cell.length_b   1.000
_cell.length_c   1.000
_cell.angle_alpha   90.00
_cell.angle_beta   90.00
_cell.angle_gamma   90.00
#
_symmetry.space_group_name_H-M   'P 1'
#
loop_
_entity.id
_entity.type
_entity.pdbx_description
1 polymer ?
#
loop_
_entity_poly.entity_id
_entity_poly.type
_entity_poly.pdbx_seq_one_letter_code
_entity_poly.pdbx_strand_id
1 'polypeptide(L)' 'MAEDIRVGDRIVAPFGLREVEGVVLRVSSPGLRPMVTVSLEMPDIDEPYVTSFPREDLRLAA' A
#
# COMPACT_ATOMS: atom_id res chain seq x y z
N MET A 1 -5.16 -3.97 -17.08
CA MET A 1 -3.89 -3.23 -17.07
C MET A 1 -3.46 -3.16 -15.62
N ALA A 2 -2.28 -3.67 -15.25
CA ALA A 2 -1.79 -3.50 -13.88
C ALA A 2 -1.39 -2.03 -13.74
N GLU A 3 -2.12 -1.28 -12.93
CA GLU A 3 -1.85 0.14 -12.72
C GLU A 3 -0.43 0.33 -12.16
N ASP A 4 0.25 1.37 -12.61
CA ASP A 4 1.64 1.62 -12.24
C ASP A 4 1.74 2.34 -10.91
N ILE A 5 1.68 1.57 -9.82
CA ILE A 5 1.83 2.08 -8.45
C ILE A 5 3.23 2.68 -8.26
N ARG A 6 3.27 3.95 -7.83
CA ARG A 6 4.47 4.76 -7.62
C ARG A 6 4.51 5.31 -6.20
N VAL A 7 5.69 5.76 -5.79
CA VAL A 7 5.88 6.46 -4.52
C VAL A 7 5.06 7.74 -4.52
N GLY A 8 4.29 7.97 -3.45
CA GLY A 8 3.38 9.09 -3.29
C GLY A 8 1.93 8.80 -3.72
N ASP A 9 1.68 7.68 -4.41
CA ASP A 9 0.31 7.31 -4.79
C ASP A 9 -0.53 6.98 -3.56
N ARG A 10 -1.80 7.37 -3.60
CA ARG A 10 -2.79 6.87 -2.65
C ARG A 10 -3.26 5.50 -3.09
N ILE A 11 -3.31 4.58 -2.14
CA ILE A 11 -3.71 3.21 -2.37
C ILE A 11 -4.75 2.77 -1.34
N VAL A 12 -5.45 1.69 -1.67
CA VAL A 12 -6.27 0.91 -0.76
C VAL A 12 -5.58 -0.43 -0.56
N ALA A 13 -5.28 -0.76 0.70
CA ALA A 13 -4.65 -2.01 1.09
C ALA A 13 -5.61 -2.88 1.92
N PRO A 14 -5.59 -4.22 1.74
CA PRO A 14 -6.32 -5.12 2.61
C PRO A 14 -5.62 -5.20 3.98
N PHE A 15 -6.35 -4.90 5.06
CA PHE A 15 -5.87 -5.01 6.43
C PHE A 15 -6.84 -5.84 7.28
N GLY A 16 -6.52 -7.13 7.46
CA GLY A 16 -7.40 -8.07 8.13
C GLY A 16 -8.68 -8.30 7.33
N LEU A 17 -9.84 -7.95 7.91
CA LEU A 17 -11.16 -8.04 7.25
C LEU A 17 -11.65 -6.72 6.64
N ARG A 18 -10.85 -5.64 6.73
CA ARG A 18 -11.19 -4.31 6.25
C ARG A 18 -10.22 -3.84 5.18
N GLU A 19 -10.64 -2.85 4.41
CA GLU A 19 -9.79 -2.11 3.47
C GLU A 19 -9.39 -0.79 4.11
N VAL A 20 -8.12 -0.41 3.99
CA VAL A 20 -7.57 0.81 4.62
C VAL A 20 -6.82 1.60 3.57
N GLU A 21 -7.05 2.91 3.57
CA GLU A 21 -6.33 3.84 2.70
C GLU A 21 -4.94 4.13 3.24
N GLY A 22 -4.02 4.39 2.31
CA GLY A 22 -2.67 4.76 2.65
C GLY A 22 -1.91 5.36 1.50
N VAL A 23 -0.65 5.70 1.75
CA VAL A 23 0.25 6.32 0.78
C VAL A 23 1.46 5.44 0.56
N VAL A 24 1.86 5.26 -0.69
CA VAL A 24 3.06 4.50 -1.04
C VAL A 24 4.31 5.27 -0.63
N LEU A 25 5.11 4.66 0.25
CA LEU A 25 6.40 5.22 0.67
C LEU A 25 7.55 4.68 -0.19
N ARG A 26 7.47 3.42 -0.61
CA ARG A 26 8.53 2.77 -1.38
C ARG A 26 7.96 1.67 -2.26
N VAL A 27 8.46 1.59 -3.49
CA VAL A 27 8.23 0.45 -4.38
C VAL A 27 9.53 -0.33 -4.48
N SER A 28 9.49 -1.61 -4.15
CA SER A 28 10.64 -2.52 -4.15
C SER A 28 10.38 -3.61 -5.19
N SER A 29 11.20 -3.64 -6.25
CA SER A 29 11.18 -4.69 -7.28
C SER A 29 12.36 -5.70 -7.23
N PRO A 30 12.96 -6.07 -6.07
CA PRO A 30 13.94 -7.14 -6.07
C PRO A 30 13.24 -8.50 -6.22
N GLY A 31 13.23 -9.06 -7.43
CA GLY A 31 12.79 -10.43 -7.71
C GLY A 31 11.45 -10.55 -8.44
N LEU A 32 10.86 -11.76 -8.38
CA LEU A 32 9.67 -12.16 -9.15
C LEU A 32 8.35 -11.54 -8.66
N ARG A 33 8.27 -11.04 -7.43
CA ARG A 33 7.08 -10.38 -6.88
C ARG A 33 7.43 -8.98 -6.34
N PRO A 34 6.96 -7.90 -6.98
CA PRO A 34 7.18 -6.54 -6.48
C PRO A 34 6.40 -6.31 -5.18
N MET A 35 7.09 -5.75 -4.19
CA MET A 35 6.55 -5.38 -2.89
C MET A 35 6.45 -3.85 -2.79
N VAL A 36 5.41 -3.36 -2.13
CA VAL A 36 5.15 -1.94 -1.96
C VAL A 36 5.01 -1.65 -0.48
N THR A 37 5.87 -0.77 0.04
CA THR A 37 5.77 -0.25 1.39
C THR A 37 4.84 0.94 1.40
N VAL A 38 3.84 0.90 2.28
CA VAL A 38 2.78 1.90 2.40
C VAL A 38 2.68 2.38 3.83
N SER A 39 2.26 3.63 4.00
CA SER A 39 1.85 4.21 5.26
C SER A 39 0.32 4.19 5.30
N LEU A 40 -0.26 3.41 6.20
CA LEU A 40 -1.71 3.34 6.39
C LEU A 40 -2.15 4.33 7.46
N GLU A 41 -3.22 5.06 7.17
CA GLU A 41 -3.89 5.92 8.14
C GLU A 41 -5.02 5.11 8.81
N MET A 42 -4.83 4.76 10.07
CA MET A 42 -5.83 4.01 10.84
C MET A 42 -6.48 4.92 11.87
N PRO A 43 -7.82 4.90 12.01
CA PRO A 43 -8.51 5.74 12.98
C PRO A 43 -8.18 5.38 14.44
N ASP A 44 -7.66 4.17 14.66
CA ASP A 44 -7.40 3.60 15.98
C ASP A 44 -5.95 3.85 16.48
N ILE A 45 -5.09 4.47 15.66
CA ILE A 45 -3.67 4.71 15.97
C ILE A 45 -3.29 6.15 15.61
N ASP A 46 -2.69 6.87 16.55
CA ASP A 46 -2.24 8.26 16.35
C ASP A 46 -1.04 8.37 15.39
N GLU A 47 -0.26 7.30 15.25
CA GLU A 47 0.90 7.23 14.37
C GLU A 47 0.60 6.43 13.08
N PRO A 48 1.15 6.85 11.92
CA PRO A 48 0.95 6.12 10.67
C PRO A 48 1.56 4.72 10.74
N TYR A 49 0.78 3.71 10.34
CA TYR A 49 1.24 2.33 10.36
C TYR A 49 1.95 1.97 9.06
N VAL A 50 3.25 1.75 9.13
CA VAL A 50 4.07 1.42 7.96
C VAL A 50 4.20 -0.09 7.81
N THR A 51 3.76 -0.60 6.66
CA THR A 51 3.85 -2.03 6.33
C THR A 51 4.08 -2.25 4.83
N SER A 52 4.38 -3.47 4.42
CA SER A 52 4.62 -3.81 3.00
C SER A 52 3.66 -4.89 2.50
N PHE A 53 3.09 -4.66 1.33
CA PHE A 53 2.17 -5.58 0.65
C PHE A 53 2.72 -5.99 -0.73
N PRO A 54 2.32 -7.16 -1.24
CA PRO A 54 2.46 -7.47 -2.66
C PRO A 54 1.75 -6.40 -3.49
N ARG A 55 2.37 -5.93 -4.57
CA ARG A 55 1.75 -4.94 -5.48
C ARG A 55 0.39 -5.40 -6.01
N GLU A 56 0.22 -6.71 -6.22
CA GLU A 56 -1.01 -7.33 -6.71
C GLU A 56 -2.19 -7.24 -5.73
N ASP A 57 -1.92 -7.07 -4.44
CA ASP A 57 -2.95 -6.95 -3.40
C ASP A 57 -3.40 -5.49 -3.19
N LEU A 58 -2.69 -4.53 -3.76
CA LEU A 58 -2.97 -3.10 -3.63
C LEU A 58 -3.77 -2.58 -4.82
N ARG A 59 -4.64 -1.60 -4.57
CA ARG A 59 -5.36 -0.85 -5.60
C ARG A 59 -5.09 0.64 -5.47
N LEU A 60 -5.03 1.38 -6.58
CA LEU A 60 -4.98 2.83 -6.53
C LEU A 60 -6.31 3.36 -5.97
N ALA A 61 -6.22 4.34 -5.08
CA ALA A 61 -7.39 5.11 -4.65
C ALA A 61 -7.69 6.15 -5.76
N ALA A 62 -8.94 6.16 -6.24
CA ALA A 62 -9.40 7.05 -7.31
C ALA A 62 -9.54 8.51 -6.86
#